data_AF-A0A970W1W0-F1
#
_entry.id   AF-A0A970W1W0-F1
#
_cell.length_a   1.000
_cell.length_b   1.000
_cell.length_c   1.000
_cell.angle_alpha   90.00
_cell.angle_beta   90.00
_cell.angle_gamma   90.00
#
_symmetry.space_group_name_H-M   'P 1'
#
loop_
_entity.id
_entity.type
_entity.pdbx_description
1 polymer ?
#
loop_
_entity_poly.entity_id
_entity_poly.type
_entity_poly.pdbx_seq_one_letter_code
_entity_poly.pdbx_strand_id
1 'polypeptide(L)'
;MSGKRVGRGQAWLVLLVLLGLLGVSGGAAMAETPTIHGAPAGAQRVMVEFKPGRAAGVRAALERAGGAVHYQFDDLNTIAVTLPEAALSGIARNPNVLSVTEDVKRYPMGQATPWGITAVQAPEAWGAGVTGAGVKVCVIDSGVYRGHADIPAANLAGGYPTGWDTDTCGHGTHVSGTILAANNDIGVVGVSPAVSLYMVKVFDGPDCGWAYSSTLVDATNRCVAA
;
A
#
# COMPACT_ATOMS: atom_id res chain seq x y z
N MET A 1 1.71 42.43 -30.77
CA MET A 1 2.33 41.21 -30.21
C MET A 1 1.81 41.04 -28.79
N SER A 2 0.85 40.13 -28.60
CA SER A 2 0.13 39.90 -27.33
C SER A 2 0.82 38.79 -26.55
N GLY A 3 1.36 39.11 -25.37
CA GLY A 3 2.01 38.14 -24.48
C GLY A 3 0.99 37.44 -23.60
N LYS A 4 0.71 36.17 -23.87
CA LYS A 4 -0.05 35.28 -22.99
C LYS A 4 0.82 34.88 -21.79
N ARG A 5 0.38 35.20 -20.57
CA ARG A 5 0.89 34.57 -19.34
C ARG A 5 0.19 33.23 -19.16
N VAL A 6 0.98 32.15 -19.14
CA VAL A 6 0.54 30.79 -18.81
C VAL A 6 0.49 30.68 -17.28
N GLY A 7 -0.67 30.26 -16.75
CA GLY A 7 -0.87 30.00 -15.33
C GLY A 7 -0.06 28.78 -14.87
N ARG A 8 0.73 28.96 -13.81
CA ARG A 8 1.41 27.87 -13.11
C ARG A 8 0.39 27.12 -12.25
N GLY A 9 0.21 25.82 -12.52
CA GLY A 9 -0.54 24.91 -11.66
C GLY A 9 0.11 24.82 -10.28
N GLN A 10 -0.71 24.88 -9.24
CA GLN A 10 -0.30 24.73 -7.85
C GLN A 10 0.06 23.26 -7.58
N ALA A 11 1.31 23.00 -7.20
CA ALA A 11 1.73 21.73 -6.64
C ALA A 11 1.27 21.67 -5.18
N TRP A 12 0.47 20.66 -4.84
CA TRP A 12 0.10 20.38 -3.45
C TRP A 12 1.25 19.64 -2.77
N LEU A 13 1.93 20.32 -1.85
CA LEU A 13 2.89 19.72 -0.93
C LEU A 13 2.12 19.20 0.28
N VAL A 14 1.97 17.88 0.43
CA VAL A 14 1.47 17.28 1.67
C VAL A 14 2.66 17.14 2.63
N LEU A 15 2.74 18.03 3.61
CA LEU A 15 3.78 18.04 4.63
C LEU A 15 3.33 17.15 5.81
N LEU A 16 3.98 16.00 5.99
CA LEU A 16 3.89 15.19 7.22
C LEU A 16 4.90 15.73 8.23
N VAL A 17 4.42 16.28 9.34
CA VAL A 17 5.26 16.78 10.44
C VAL A 17 5.66 15.62 11.33
N LEU A 18 6.96 15.33 11.40
CA LEU A 18 7.59 14.51 12.44
C LEU A 18 7.87 15.39 13.67
N LEU A 19 7.28 15.03 14.81
CA LEU A 19 7.49 15.72 16.08
C LEU A 19 8.83 15.29 16.69
N GLY A 20 9.74 16.25 16.89
CA GLY A 20 11.01 16.06 17.58
C GLY A 20 10.86 16.02 19.11
N LEU A 21 11.67 15.20 19.76
CA LEU A 21 11.83 15.16 21.22
C LEU A 21 12.50 16.43 21.76
N LEU A 22 11.88 17.06 22.75
CA LEU A 22 12.55 17.93 23.73
C LEU A 22 11.95 17.65 25.10
N GLY A 23 12.80 17.21 26.04
CA GLY A 23 12.43 17.00 27.44
C GLY A 23 12.38 18.33 28.21
N VAL A 24 11.31 18.53 28.97
CA VAL A 24 11.25 19.47 30.10
C VAL A 24 10.40 18.84 31.19
N SER A 25 10.97 18.75 32.39
CA SER A 25 10.32 18.35 33.64
C SER A 25 9.39 19.44 34.17
N GLY A 26 8.15 19.10 34.50
CA GLY A 26 7.22 19.96 35.23
C GLY A 26 5.81 19.38 35.24
N GLY A 27 5.34 18.96 36.41
CA GLY A 27 4.01 18.37 36.56
C GLY A 27 2.88 19.38 36.32
N ALA A 28 1.95 19.02 35.43
CA ALA A 28 0.59 19.56 35.38
C ALA A 28 -0.30 18.61 34.56
N ALA A 29 -1.49 18.34 35.11
CA ALA A 29 -2.71 17.83 34.48
C ALA A 29 -2.59 16.64 33.51
N MET A 30 -3.28 15.55 33.86
CA MET A 30 -3.67 14.50 32.92
C MET A 30 -4.42 15.15 31.76
N ALA A 31 -3.75 15.39 30.64
CA ALA A 31 -4.40 15.78 29.42
C ALA A 31 -5.24 14.58 28.96
N GLU A 32 -6.56 14.76 28.93
CA GLU A 32 -7.46 13.79 28.33
C GLU A 32 -7.01 13.55 26.88
N THR A 33 -6.56 12.32 26.62
CA THR A 33 -6.28 11.83 25.28
C THR A 33 -7.47 12.19 24.38
N PRO A 34 -7.28 12.80 23.19
CA PRO A 34 -8.39 13.06 22.30
C PRO A 34 -9.06 11.73 21.99
N THR A 35 -10.28 11.55 22.46
CA THR A 35 -11.12 10.44 22.04
C THR A 35 -11.31 10.60 20.54
N ILE A 36 -10.63 9.77 19.75
CA ILE A 36 -11.05 9.53 18.36
C ILE A 36 -12.50 9.10 18.49
N HIS A 37 -13.42 9.96 18.06
CA HIS A 37 -14.84 9.76 18.25
C HIS A 37 -15.22 8.46 17.53
N GLY A 38 -15.30 7.37 18.29
CA GLY A 38 -15.96 6.16 17.85
C GLY A 38 -17.38 6.54 17.46
N ALA A 39 -17.93 5.86 16.46
CA ALA A 39 -19.34 5.99 16.16
C ALA A 39 -20.13 5.78 17.48
N PRO A 40 -21.16 6.59 17.76
CA PRO A 40 -22.00 6.39 18.95
C PRO A 40 -22.48 4.94 19.01
N ALA A 41 -22.71 4.41 20.22
CA ALA A 41 -23.26 3.07 20.38
C ALA A 41 -24.54 2.91 19.52
N GLY A 42 -24.58 1.90 18.65
CA GLY A 42 -25.66 1.70 17.68
C GLY A 42 -25.55 2.52 16.38
N ALA A 43 -24.37 3.05 16.05
CA ALA A 43 -24.08 3.65 14.74
C ALA A 43 -22.89 2.98 14.05
N GLN A 44 -22.96 2.86 12.73
CA GLN A 44 -21.94 2.23 11.89
C GLN A 44 -21.44 3.20 10.82
N ARG A 45 -20.14 3.18 10.54
CA ARG A 45 -19.55 3.91 9.41
C ARG A 45 -19.60 3.02 8.18
N VAL A 46 -20.19 3.53 7.09
CA VAL A 46 -20.43 2.78 5.85
C VAL A 46 -20.06 3.64 4.64
N MET A 47 -19.73 2.98 3.54
CA MET A 47 -19.67 3.54 2.20
C MET A 47 -20.99 3.22 1.48
N VAL A 48 -21.69 4.26 1.02
CA VAL A 48 -22.95 4.16 0.29
C VAL A 48 -22.69 4.52 -1.16
N GLU A 49 -22.72 3.51 -2.02
CA GLU A 49 -22.62 3.68 -3.47
C GLU A 49 -23.99 4.03 -4.03
N PHE A 50 -24.05 4.99 -4.95
CA PHE A 50 -25.29 5.48 -5.53
C PHE A 50 -25.27 5.47 -7.06
N LYS A 51 -26.46 5.47 -7.67
CA LYS A 51 -26.59 5.56 -9.13
C LYS A 51 -26.03 6.89 -9.64
N PRO A 52 -25.30 6.92 -10.77
CA PRO A 52 -24.78 8.15 -11.35
C PRO A 52 -25.83 9.27 -11.44
N GLY A 53 -25.43 10.50 -11.07
CA GLY A 53 -26.31 11.66 -11.06
C GLY A 53 -27.31 11.71 -9.89
N ARG A 54 -27.28 10.76 -8.94
CA ARG A 54 -28.19 10.74 -7.78
C ARG A 54 -27.57 11.22 -6.46
N ALA A 55 -26.33 11.72 -6.50
CA ALA A 55 -25.56 12.16 -5.34
C ALA A 55 -26.38 13.05 -4.38
N ALA A 56 -26.96 14.14 -4.88
CA ALA A 56 -27.72 15.09 -4.06
C ALA A 56 -28.92 14.46 -3.34
N GLY A 57 -29.66 13.60 -4.05
CA GLY A 57 -30.84 12.92 -3.51
C GLY A 57 -30.48 11.85 -2.47
N VAL A 58 -29.41 11.10 -2.70
CA VAL A 58 -28.92 10.11 -1.72
C VAL A 58 -28.34 10.80 -0.51
N ARG A 59 -27.52 11.85 -0.68
CA ARG A 59 -26.99 12.65 0.42
C ARG A 59 -28.09 13.20 1.32
N ALA A 60 -29.13 13.79 0.74
CA ALA A 60 -30.27 14.29 1.51
C ALA A 60 -31.05 13.17 2.23
N ALA A 61 -31.07 11.95 1.69
CA ALA A 61 -31.66 10.79 2.38
C ALA A 61 -30.81 10.32 3.56
N LEU A 62 -29.47 10.31 3.41
CA LEU A 62 -28.53 9.97 4.46
C LEU A 62 -28.61 10.97 5.62
N GLU A 63 -28.60 12.27 5.34
CA GLU A 63 -28.70 13.33 6.36
C GLU A 63 -30.05 13.27 7.10
N ARG A 64 -31.17 13.05 6.40
CA ARG A 64 -32.49 12.85 7.03
C ARG A 64 -32.58 11.61 7.89
N ALA A 65 -31.78 10.59 7.59
CA ALA A 65 -31.69 9.37 8.39
C ALA A 65 -30.77 9.51 9.62
N GLY A 66 -30.31 10.73 9.92
CA GLY A 66 -29.37 11.01 11.01
C GLY A 66 -27.91 10.72 10.66
N GLY A 67 -27.58 10.66 9.37
CA GLY A 67 -26.23 10.37 8.90
C GLY A 67 -25.27 11.55 9.04
N ALA A 68 -24.08 11.29 9.58
CA ALA A 68 -22.96 12.22 9.58
C ALA A 68 -22.03 11.90 8.40
N VAL A 69 -22.09 12.73 7.35
CA VAL A 69 -21.27 12.55 6.14
C VAL A 69 -19.82 12.95 6.41
N HIS A 70 -18.89 12.07 6.08
CA HIS A 70 -17.44 12.30 6.21
C HIS A 70 -16.82 12.73 4.89
N TYR A 71 -17.13 11.97 3.83
CA TYR A 71 -16.56 12.18 2.50
C TYR A 71 -17.60 11.87 1.41
N GLN A 72 -17.47 12.55 0.28
CA GLN A 72 -18.19 12.24 -0.95
C GLN A 72 -17.16 12.11 -2.08
N PHE A 73 -17.23 11.00 -2.80
CA PHE A 73 -16.35 10.65 -3.90
C PHE A 73 -17.18 10.63 -5.18
N ASP A 74 -17.18 11.75 -5.91
CA ASP A 74 -18.03 11.90 -7.10
C ASP A 74 -17.63 10.93 -8.22
N ASP A 75 -16.33 10.72 -8.44
CA ASP A 75 -15.82 9.77 -9.44
C ASP A 75 -16.20 8.32 -9.15
N LEU A 76 -16.39 7.98 -7.86
CA LEU A 76 -16.78 6.66 -7.40
C LEU A 76 -18.28 6.53 -7.13
N ASN A 77 -19.05 7.60 -7.33
CA ASN A 77 -20.45 7.70 -6.92
C ASN A 77 -20.70 7.15 -5.49
N THR A 78 -19.85 7.53 -4.52
CA THR A 78 -19.87 6.95 -3.18
C THR A 78 -19.83 8.02 -2.09
N ILE A 79 -20.61 7.85 -1.02
CA ILE A 79 -20.55 8.69 0.19
C ILE A 79 -20.12 7.84 1.38
N ALA A 80 -19.06 8.26 2.08
CA ALA A 80 -18.69 7.70 3.38
C ALA A 80 -19.44 8.44 4.49
N VAL A 81 -20.22 7.71 5.29
CA VAL A 81 -21.17 8.28 6.26
C VAL A 81 -21.26 7.39 7.49
N THR A 82 -21.38 8.00 8.67
CA THR A 82 -21.81 7.28 9.88
C THR A 82 -23.32 7.37 10.00
N LEU A 83 -24.00 6.22 10.07
CA LEU A 83 -25.46 6.12 10.19
C LEU A 83 -25.86 5.38 11.47
N PRO A 84 -27.01 5.71 12.08
CA PRO A 84 -27.65 4.82 13.04
C PRO A 84 -27.91 3.44 12.42
N GLU A 85 -27.68 2.36 13.15
CA GLU A 85 -27.83 0.98 12.66
C GLU A 85 -29.26 0.70 12.16
N ALA A 86 -30.25 1.26 12.87
CA ALA A 86 -31.67 1.19 12.48
C ALA A 86 -31.98 1.83 11.11
N ALA A 87 -31.13 2.75 10.62
CA ALA A 87 -31.31 3.39 9.33
C ALA A 87 -30.74 2.57 8.16
N LEU A 88 -29.82 1.64 8.41
CA LEU A 88 -29.07 0.93 7.37
C LEU A 88 -29.98 0.18 6.39
N SER A 89 -30.94 -0.59 6.90
CA SER A 89 -31.88 -1.32 6.03
C SER A 89 -32.78 -0.40 5.21
N GLY A 90 -33.10 0.80 5.73
CA GLY A 90 -33.88 1.81 5.00
C GLY A 90 -33.07 2.42 3.85
N ILE A 91 -31.81 2.77 4.11
CA ILE A 91 -30.89 3.29 3.09
C ILE A 91 -30.60 2.23 2.02
N ALA A 92 -30.37 0.98 2.41
CA ALA A 92 -30.11 -0.13 1.47
C ALA A 92 -31.30 -0.40 0.52
N ARG A 93 -32.54 -0.09 0.93
CA ARG A 93 -33.75 -0.22 0.09
C ARG A 93 -34.04 1.01 -0.77
N ASN A 94 -33.26 2.09 -0.66
CA ASN A 94 -33.46 3.28 -1.48
C ASN A 94 -33.19 2.96 -2.95
N PRO A 95 -34.12 3.25 -3.88
CA PRO A 95 -33.96 2.89 -5.30
C PRO A 95 -32.78 3.58 -6.01
N ASN A 96 -32.13 4.57 -5.37
CA ASN A 96 -30.96 5.26 -5.88
C ASN A 96 -29.64 4.79 -5.26
N VAL A 97 -29.68 3.89 -4.27
CA VAL A 97 -28.51 3.27 -3.66
C VAL A 97 -28.23 1.94 -4.37
N LEU A 98 -26.97 1.68 -4.68
CA LEU A 98 -26.50 0.44 -5.31
C LEU A 98 -26.00 -0.54 -4.26
N SER A 99 -25.17 -0.07 -3.33
CA SER A 99 -24.59 -0.89 -2.27
C SER A 99 -24.37 -0.07 -1.00
N VAL A 100 -24.39 -0.76 0.15
CA VAL A 100 -23.97 -0.23 1.44
C VAL A 100 -22.92 -1.20 1.98
N THR A 101 -21.68 -0.75 2.07
CA THR A 101 -20.54 -1.57 2.53
C THR A 101 -19.95 -0.95 3.79
N GLU A 102 -19.45 -1.78 4.71
CA GLU A 102 -18.79 -1.28 5.91
C GLU A 102 -17.53 -0.46 5.57
N ASP A 103 -17.39 0.72 6.18
CA ASP A 103 -16.17 1.53 6.12
C ASP A 103 -15.27 1.15 7.30
N VAL A 104 -14.53 0.06 7.11
CA VAL A 104 -13.70 -0.56 8.16
C VAL A 104 -12.52 0.32 8.54
N LYS A 105 -12.23 0.40 9.84
CA LYS A 105 -11.01 1.06 10.34
C LYS A 105 -9.77 0.35 9.79
N ARG A 106 -8.83 1.13 9.26
CA ARG A 106 -7.47 0.69 8.94
C ARG A 106 -6.51 1.30 9.96
N TYR A 107 -5.59 0.48 10.46
CA TYR A 107 -4.56 0.90 11.40
C TYR A 107 -3.22 0.98 10.66
N PRO A 108 -2.26 1.82 11.12
CA PRO A 108 -0.89 1.75 10.65
C PRO A 108 -0.39 0.31 10.79
N MET A 109 0.04 -0.29 9.69
CA MET A 109 0.53 -1.66 9.68
C MET A 109 2.00 -1.66 10.09
N GLY A 110 2.32 -2.40 11.15
CA GLY A 110 3.70 -2.81 11.44
C GLY A 110 4.11 -3.99 10.54
N GLN A 111 5.36 -4.41 10.64
CA GLN A 111 5.83 -5.59 9.92
C GLN A 111 5.00 -6.83 10.28
N ALA A 112 4.58 -7.57 9.25
CA ALA A 112 3.97 -8.89 9.39
C ALA A 112 4.93 -9.96 8.83
N THR A 113 4.96 -11.14 9.45
CA THR A 113 5.68 -12.30 8.88
C THR A 113 4.70 -13.12 8.04
N PRO A 114 4.85 -13.17 6.70
CA PRO A 114 4.02 -14.05 5.87
C PRO A 114 4.18 -15.51 6.30
N TRP A 115 3.08 -16.27 6.30
CA TRP A 115 3.07 -17.67 6.76
C TRP A 115 4.18 -18.52 6.15
N GLY A 116 4.44 -18.37 4.84
CA GLY A 116 5.46 -19.14 4.12
C GLY A 116 6.87 -18.98 4.69
N ILE A 117 7.18 -17.82 5.26
CA ILE A 117 8.49 -17.54 5.86
C ILE A 117 8.71 -18.38 7.12
N THR A 118 7.67 -18.49 7.95
CA THR A 118 7.70 -19.38 9.13
C THR A 118 7.65 -20.85 8.73
N ALA A 119 6.88 -21.20 7.70
CA ALA A 119 6.73 -22.59 7.26
C ALA A 119 8.06 -23.21 6.77
N VAL A 120 8.99 -22.40 6.26
CA VAL A 120 10.34 -22.84 5.87
C VAL A 120 11.40 -22.62 6.96
N GLN A 121 10.98 -22.31 8.19
CA GLN A 121 11.84 -22.16 9.36
C GLN A 121 12.91 -21.06 9.21
N ALA A 122 12.60 -20.00 8.45
CA ALA A 122 13.51 -18.88 8.29
C ALA A 122 13.80 -18.14 9.63
N PRO A 123 12.82 -17.92 10.53
CA PRO A 123 13.10 -17.28 11.83
C PRO A 123 14.15 -18.01 12.67
N GLU A 124 14.15 -19.35 12.65
CA GLU A 124 15.12 -20.18 13.35
C GLU A 124 16.53 -20.00 12.76
N ALA A 125 16.64 -19.92 11.43
CA ALA A 125 17.90 -19.63 10.76
C ALA A 125 18.43 -18.23 11.12
N TRP A 126 17.56 -17.21 11.16
CA TRP A 126 17.94 -15.87 11.60
C TRP A 126 18.38 -15.85 13.06
N GLY A 127 17.71 -16.60 13.94
CA GLY A 127 18.09 -16.78 15.34
C GLY A 127 19.47 -17.44 15.52
N ALA A 128 19.90 -18.25 14.54
CA ALA A 128 21.25 -18.78 14.44
C ALA A 128 22.26 -17.84 13.73
N GLY A 129 21.84 -16.63 13.35
CA GLY A 129 22.68 -15.64 12.67
C GLY A 129 22.79 -15.82 11.15
N VAL A 130 21.98 -16.68 10.55
CA VAL A 130 22.00 -16.97 9.11
C VAL A 130 20.90 -16.19 8.41
N THR A 131 21.26 -15.08 7.76
CA THR A 131 20.31 -14.16 7.08
C THR A 131 20.53 -14.03 5.58
N GLY A 132 21.53 -14.75 5.04
CA GLY A 132 21.95 -14.67 3.64
C GLY A 132 23.01 -13.60 3.34
N ALA A 133 23.56 -12.94 4.37
CA ALA A 133 24.65 -11.98 4.20
C ALA A 133 25.82 -12.57 3.41
N GLY A 134 26.31 -11.81 2.42
CA GLY A 134 27.41 -12.24 1.54
C GLY A 134 26.98 -13.16 0.39
N VAL A 135 25.72 -13.58 0.33
CA VAL A 135 25.17 -14.36 -0.79
C VAL A 135 24.49 -13.43 -1.79
N LYS A 136 24.73 -13.68 -3.09
CA LYS A 136 24.05 -13.02 -4.19
C LYS A 136 22.97 -13.95 -4.77
N VAL A 137 21.76 -13.43 -4.95
CA VAL A 137 20.63 -14.13 -5.58
C VAL A 137 20.28 -13.42 -6.89
N CYS A 138 20.29 -14.15 -7.99
CA CYS A 138 19.81 -13.62 -9.26
C CYS A 138 18.33 -13.97 -9.46
N VAL A 139 17.50 -12.97 -9.76
CA VAL A 139 16.06 -13.14 -10.00
C VAL A 139 15.77 -12.82 -11.46
N ILE A 140 15.15 -13.76 -12.17
CA ILE A 140 14.73 -13.60 -13.57
C ILE A 140 13.21 -13.37 -13.57
N ASP A 141 12.77 -12.11 -13.71
CA ASP A 141 11.35 -11.76 -13.51
C ASP A 141 10.93 -10.46 -14.25
N SER A 142 9.96 -9.70 -13.77
CA SER A 142 9.44 -8.48 -14.40
C SER A 142 10.17 -7.19 -14.01
N GLY A 143 11.27 -7.31 -13.26
CA GLY A 143 11.97 -6.19 -12.64
C GLY A 143 11.71 -6.09 -11.14
N VAL A 144 12.31 -5.11 -10.48
CA VAL A 144 12.08 -4.82 -9.06
C VAL A 144 11.85 -3.32 -8.89
N TYR A 145 10.83 -2.91 -8.14
CA TYR A 145 10.64 -1.51 -7.81
C TYR A 145 11.68 -1.05 -6.77
N ARG A 146 12.74 -0.39 -7.22
CA ARG A 146 13.83 0.09 -6.36
C ARG A 146 13.43 1.13 -5.32
N GLY A 147 12.32 1.84 -5.55
CA GLY A 147 11.77 2.80 -4.59
C GLY A 147 10.95 2.16 -3.46
N HIS A 148 10.80 0.83 -3.43
CA HIS A 148 10.00 0.16 -2.42
C HIS A 148 10.64 0.31 -1.03
N ALA A 149 9.90 0.89 -0.08
CA ALA A 149 10.43 1.19 1.27
C ALA A 149 10.96 -0.06 2.01
N ASP A 150 10.41 -1.22 1.68
CA ASP A 150 10.72 -2.50 2.33
C ASP A 150 11.75 -3.37 1.57
N ILE A 151 12.27 -2.88 0.44
CA ILE A 151 13.35 -3.53 -0.31
C ILE A 151 14.57 -2.60 -0.21
N PRO A 152 15.59 -2.94 0.60
CA PRO A 152 16.74 -2.06 0.77
C PRO A 152 17.47 -1.85 -0.56
N ALA A 153 17.53 -0.60 -1.03
CA ALA A 153 18.25 -0.27 -2.25
C ALA A 153 19.74 -0.65 -2.18
N ALA A 154 20.32 -0.73 -0.97
CA ALA A 154 21.68 -1.20 -0.73
C ALA A 154 21.86 -2.71 -1.03
N ASN A 155 20.80 -3.50 -0.96
CA ASN A 155 20.82 -4.92 -1.27
C ASN A 155 20.58 -5.18 -2.76
N LEU A 156 20.24 -4.17 -3.57
CA LEU A 156 20.12 -4.31 -5.02
C LEU A 156 21.50 -4.15 -5.67
N ALA A 157 22.13 -5.27 -6.00
CA ALA A 157 23.49 -5.35 -6.55
C ALA A 157 23.57 -5.06 -8.06
N GLY A 158 22.46 -4.69 -8.70
CA GLY A 158 22.40 -4.35 -10.11
C GLY A 158 21.34 -5.17 -10.85
N GLY A 159 21.38 -5.07 -12.18
CA GLY A 159 20.47 -5.83 -13.02
C GLY A 159 20.61 -5.53 -14.50
N TYR A 160 19.80 -6.24 -15.29
CA TYR A 160 19.72 -6.14 -16.73
C TYR A 160 18.27 -6.31 -17.21
N PRO A 161 17.85 -5.67 -18.32
CA PRO A 161 18.51 -4.56 -19.02
C PRO A 161 18.41 -3.26 -18.22
N THR A 162 18.82 -2.13 -18.80
CA THR A 162 18.42 -0.81 -18.29
C THR A 162 16.91 -0.78 -18.04
N GLY A 163 16.48 -0.31 -16.86
CA GLY A 163 15.08 -0.37 -16.42
C GLY A 163 14.73 -1.62 -15.59
N TRP A 164 15.70 -2.50 -15.28
CA TRP A 164 15.50 -3.62 -14.34
C TRP A 164 14.97 -3.18 -12.97
N ASP A 165 15.27 -1.94 -12.55
CA ASP A 165 14.88 -1.32 -11.29
C ASP A 165 13.51 -0.62 -11.35
N THR A 166 12.78 -0.86 -12.43
CA THR A 166 11.38 -0.47 -12.61
C THR A 166 10.54 -1.70 -12.93
N ASP A 167 9.62 -2.03 -12.04
CA ASP A 167 8.68 -3.13 -12.22
C ASP A 167 7.29 -2.59 -12.55
N THR A 168 6.90 -2.74 -13.82
CA THR A 168 5.60 -2.35 -14.36
C THR A 168 4.52 -3.40 -14.14
N CYS A 169 4.91 -4.62 -13.77
CA CYS A 169 4.03 -5.77 -13.63
C CYS A 169 3.75 -6.14 -12.16
N GLY A 170 4.66 -5.79 -11.26
CA GLY A 170 4.58 -6.03 -9.82
C GLY A 170 5.02 -7.43 -9.37
N HIS A 171 5.05 -8.42 -10.27
CA HIS A 171 5.40 -9.80 -9.96
C HIS A 171 6.84 -9.93 -9.44
N GLY A 172 7.82 -9.36 -10.13
CA GLY A 172 9.22 -9.43 -9.74
C GLY A 172 9.53 -8.71 -8.43
N THR A 173 8.81 -7.62 -8.13
CA THR A 173 8.89 -6.94 -6.82
C THR A 173 8.34 -7.83 -5.71
N HIS A 174 7.22 -8.51 -5.94
CA HIS A 174 6.64 -9.46 -4.98
C HIS A 174 7.58 -10.66 -4.73
N VAL A 175 8.14 -11.23 -5.80
CA VAL A 175 9.16 -12.30 -5.71
C VAL A 175 10.38 -11.81 -4.92
N SER A 176 10.89 -10.62 -5.24
CA SER A 176 12.03 -10.02 -4.54
C SER A 176 11.74 -9.79 -3.06
N GLY A 177 10.53 -9.33 -2.70
CA GLY A 177 10.11 -9.16 -1.31
C GLY A 177 10.06 -10.48 -0.54
N THR A 178 9.59 -11.56 -1.18
CA THR A 178 9.60 -12.91 -0.58
C THR A 178 11.01 -13.36 -0.24
N ILE A 179 12.00 -12.98 -1.06
CA ILE A 179 13.41 -13.32 -0.84
C ILE A 179 14.04 -12.43 0.23
N LEU A 180 13.93 -11.10 0.09
CA LEU A 180 14.79 -10.17 0.84
C LEU A 180 14.10 -8.94 1.43
N ALA A 181 12.76 -8.90 1.51
CA ALA A 181 12.10 -7.81 2.24
C ALA A 181 12.75 -7.66 3.64
N ALA A 182 13.05 -6.43 4.00
CA ALA A 182 13.88 -6.14 5.16
C ALA A 182 13.19 -6.61 6.44
N ASN A 183 13.96 -7.12 7.39
CA ASN A 183 13.44 -7.35 8.73
C ASN A 183 13.46 -6.03 9.52
N ASN A 184 12.34 -5.30 9.52
CA ASN A 184 12.16 -3.97 10.09
C ASN A 184 10.76 -3.83 10.75
N ASP A 185 10.24 -2.61 10.88
CA ASP A 185 8.94 -2.31 11.52
C ASP A 185 7.79 -2.02 10.53
N ILE A 186 7.98 -2.23 9.22
CA ILE A 186 6.99 -1.99 8.16
C ILE A 186 6.79 -3.24 7.30
N GLY A 187 5.72 -3.27 6.51
CA GLY A 187 5.57 -4.25 5.43
C GLY A 187 5.68 -5.71 5.87
N VAL A 188 6.60 -6.44 5.25
CA VAL A 188 6.84 -7.88 5.44
C VAL A 188 8.33 -8.19 5.54
N VAL A 189 8.66 -9.40 5.99
CA VAL A 189 10.06 -9.89 6.00
C VAL A 189 10.27 -11.01 4.98
N GLY A 190 11.38 -10.97 4.26
CA GLY A 190 11.79 -12.01 3.31
C GLY A 190 12.54 -13.16 3.99
N VAL A 191 12.67 -14.30 3.30
CA VAL A 191 13.35 -15.49 3.84
C VAL A 191 14.82 -15.21 4.20
N SER A 192 15.50 -14.39 3.41
CA SER A 192 16.92 -14.08 3.57
C SER A 192 17.14 -12.57 3.42
N PRO A 193 16.81 -11.77 4.46
CA PRO A 193 16.74 -10.32 4.38
C PRO A 193 18.09 -9.63 4.11
N ALA A 194 19.21 -10.34 4.22
CA ALA A 194 20.56 -9.78 4.04
C ALA A 194 21.25 -10.22 2.73
N VAL A 195 20.57 -10.94 1.83
CA VAL A 195 21.16 -11.26 0.51
C VAL A 195 21.28 -10.00 -0.34
N SER A 196 22.22 -10.04 -1.29
CA SER A 196 22.24 -9.10 -2.40
C SER A 196 21.45 -9.67 -3.58
N LEU A 197 20.60 -8.88 -4.22
CA LEU A 197 19.80 -9.29 -5.37
C LEU A 197 20.33 -8.67 -6.66
N TYR A 198 20.43 -9.49 -7.70
CA TYR A 198 20.65 -9.06 -9.07
C TYR A 198 19.41 -9.36 -9.89
N MET A 199 18.82 -8.35 -10.53
CA MET A 199 17.56 -8.51 -11.26
C MET A 199 17.80 -8.66 -12.76
N VAL A 200 17.23 -9.69 -13.37
CA VAL A 200 17.16 -9.85 -14.82
C VAL A 200 15.70 -9.75 -15.25
N LYS A 201 15.32 -8.59 -15.78
CA LYS A 201 13.97 -8.32 -16.25
C LYS A 201 13.75 -8.95 -17.64
N VAL A 202 12.85 -9.93 -17.70
CA VAL A 202 12.46 -10.67 -18.92
C VAL A 202 10.98 -10.55 -19.26
N PHE A 203 10.14 -10.29 -18.26
CA PHE A 203 8.72 -10.01 -18.45
C PHE A 203 8.51 -8.50 -18.47
N ASP A 204 8.07 -7.97 -19.61
CA ASP A 204 7.78 -6.55 -19.76
C ASP A 204 6.68 -6.35 -20.81
N GLY A 205 6.08 -5.16 -20.84
CA GLY A 205 4.97 -4.83 -21.72
C GLY A 205 3.60 -4.89 -21.05
N PRO A 206 2.51 -4.59 -21.79
CA PRO A 206 1.19 -4.31 -21.21
C PRO A 206 0.55 -5.49 -20.47
N ASP A 207 0.83 -6.72 -20.91
CA ASP A 207 0.19 -7.93 -20.36
C ASP A 207 1.11 -8.71 -19.41
N CYS A 208 2.42 -8.45 -19.42
CA CYS A 208 3.43 -9.09 -18.57
C CYS A 208 3.43 -10.64 -18.51
N GLY A 209 2.67 -11.32 -19.37
CA GLY A 209 2.31 -12.73 -19.19
C GLY A 209 3.23 -13.74 -19.89
N TRP A 210 4.18 -13.30 -20.70
CA TRP A 210 5.02 -14.20 -21.48
C TRP A 210 6.40 -13.61 -21.81
N ALA A 211 7.37 -14.50 -22.04
CA ALA A 211 8.68 -14.20 -22.60
C ALA A 211 9.11 -15.38 -23.50
N TYR A 212 9.97 -15.14 -24.50
CA TYR A 212 10.50 -16.23 -25.31
C TYR A 212 11.45 -17.11 -24.49
N SER A 213 11.48 -18.42 -24.76
CA SER A 213 12.41 -19.34 -24.10
C SER A 213 13.88 -18.94 -24.33
N SER A 214 14.22 -18.38 -25.49
CA SER A 214 15.55 -17.84 -25.76
C SER A 214 15.92 -16.68 -24.84
N THR A 215 14.95 -15.83 -24.47
CA THR A 215 15.14 -14.77 -23.48
C THR A 215 15.44 -15.33 -22.10
N LEU A 216 14.78 -16.43 -21.70
CA LEU A 216 15.06 -17.10 -20.41
C LEU A 216 16.44 -17.76 -20.39
N VAL A 217 16.88 -18.34 -21.51
CA VAL A 217 18.24 -18.87 -21.65
C VAL A 217 19.28 -17.75 -21.54
N ASP A 218 19.09 -16.63 -22.25
CA ASP A 218 19.96 -15.45 -22.14
C ASP A 218 19.98 -14.89 -20.72
N ALA A 219 18.82 -14.81 -20.06
CA ALA A 219 18.70 -14.34 -18.69
C ALA A 219 19.46 -15.24 -17.70
N THR A 220 19.43 -16.56 -17.90
CA THR A 220 20.21 -17.50 -17.10
C THR A 220 21.70 -17.26 -17.28
N ASN A 221 22.17 -17.02 -18.51
CA ASN A 221 23.57 -16.68 -18.76
C ASN A 221 23.99 -15.38 -18.06
N ARG A 222 23.10 -14.38 -18.01
CA ARG A 222 23.33 -13.13 -17.26
C ARG A 222 23.44 -13.37 -15.77
N CYS A 223 22.61 -14.23 -15.21
CA CYS A 223 22.72 -14.61 -13.80
C CYS A 223 24.05 -15.29 -13.48
N VAL A 224 24.54 -16.16 -14.35
CA VAL A 224 25.86 -16.81 -14.18
C VAL A 224 27.00 -15.79 -14.21
N ALA A 225 26.86 -14.72 -14.98
CA ALA A 225 27.86 -13.66 -15.12
C ALA A 225 27.78 -12.55 -14.03
N ALA A 226 26.79 -12.59 -13.14
CA ALA A 226 26.40 -11.48 -12.26
C ALA A 226 27.26 -11.30 -10.99
#